data_AF-A0A0F7CKZ9-F1
#
_entry.id   AF-A0A0F7CKZ9-F1
#
_cell.length_a   1.000
_cell.length_b   1.000
_cell.length_c   1.000
_cell.angle_alpha   90.00
_cell.angle_beta   90.00
_cell.angle_gamma   90.00
#
_symmetry.space_group_name_H-M   'P 1'
#
loop_
_entity.id
_entity.type
_entity.pdbx_description
1 polymer ?
#
loop_
_entity_poly.entity_id
_entity_poly.type
_entity_poly.pdbx_seq_one_letter_code
_entity_poly.pdbx_strand_id
1 'polypeptide(L)'
;MITAELYEFIVRVVEEKVKDIKVTREEFDQLRRTVEKGLAELAKRVDELAAAQAATERRLEELAKRVDQLAAAQAATERRLEELAKRVDQLAAAQAATERRLEELAKRVDELAAAQAATQRQVEKLAAAVDALRIQVGRLSETVGFTLEDLAKDLLPYWLRGRLGVEVESLERKIIELEGEEVEVDLYAWGVLGDKKVLVVGEVKSRIYEDDVNAFYRKVVAPLSAKMGVEIIGILFGFAIHPRAETRARELGMHAVTAYKARV
;
A
#
# COMPACT_ATOMS: atom_id res chain seq x y z
N MET A 1 87.33 -54.41 112.14
CA MET A 1 86.21 -55.33 112.39
C MET A 1 85.07 -54.50 112.96
N ILE A 2 83.91 -54.47 112.31
CA ILE A 2 82.71 -53.85 112.88
C ILE A 2 82.25 -54.78 114.03
N THR A 3 81.99 -54.23 115.21
CA THR A 3 81.47 -54.99 116.37
C THR A 3 80.00 -55.35 116.15
N ALA A 4 79.55 -56.48 116.71
CA ALA A 4 78.18 -56.99 116.52
C ALA A 4 77.09 -55.96 116.86
N GLU A 5 77.32 -55.15 117.89
CA GLU A 5 76.41 -54.06 118.32
C GLU A 5 76.30 -52.93 117.27
N LEU A 6 77.40 -52.56 116.60
CA LEU A 6 77.38 -51.52 115.57
C LEU A 6 76.72 -52.02 114.28
N TYR A 7 76.89 -53.30 113.95
CA TYR A 7 76.19 -53.94 112.83
C TYR A 7 74.68 -53.98 113.08
N GLU A 8 74.25 -54.39 114.28
CA GLU A 8 72.83 -54.46 114.65
C GLU A 8 72.19 -53.06 114.68
N PHE A 9 72.91 -52.04 115.18
CA PHE A 9 72.46 -50.66 115.14
C PHE A 9 72.34 -50.12 113.71
N ILE A 10 73.32 -50.40 112.84
CA ILE A 10 73.26 -50.02 111.42
C ILE A 10 72.08 -50.71 110.73
N VAL A 11 71.87 -52.01 110.94
CA VAL A 11 70.73 -52.75 110.39
C VAL A 11 69.42 -52.14 110.86
N ARG A 12 69.27 -51.84 112.15
CA ARG A 12 68.04 -51.27 112.71
C ARG A 12 67.76 -49.86 112.19
N VAL A 13 68.79 -49.01 112.12
CA VAL A 13 68.66 -47.65 111.56
C VAL A 13 68.39 -47.70 110.06
N VAL A 14 69.02 -48.62 109.32
CA VAL A 14 68.75 -48.84 107.90
C VAL A 14 67.33 -49.39 107.72
N GLU A 15 66.88 -50.36 108.50
CA GLU A 15 65.51 -50.87 108.42
C GLU A 15 64.49 -49.81 108.79
N GLU A 16 64.73 -49.00 109.81
CA GLU A 16 63.86 -47.88 110.22
C GLU A 16 63.81 -46.80 109.13
N LYS A 17 64.96 -46.39 108.58
CA LYS A 17 65.05 -45.43 107.45
C LYS A 17 64.46 -45.98 106.16
N VAL A 18 64.62 -47.29 105.91
CA VAL A 18 64.11 -47.95 104.70
C VAL A 18 62.62 -48.24 104.85
N LYS A 19 62.09 -48.47 106.05
CA LYS A 19 60.66 -48.71 106.29
C LYS A 19 59.79 -47.56 105.78
N ASP A 20 60.27 -46.32 105.90
CA ASP A 20 59.60 -45.12 105.37
C ASP A 20 59.74 -44.96 103.84
N ILE A 21 60.65 -45.70 103.20
CA ILE A 21 60.92 -45.67 101.74
C ILE A 21 60.35 -46.94 101.05
N LYS A 22 60.07 -48.00 101.82
CA LYS A 22 59.69 -49.31 101.31
C LYS A 22 58.22 -49.29 100.89
N VAL A 23 57.99 -49.18 99.59
CA VAL A 23 56.67 -49.33 98.99
C VAL A 23 56.11 -50.71 99.36
N THR A 24 54.93 -50.72 99.96
CA THR A 24 54.25 -51.98 100.28
C THR A 24 53.74 -52.65 99.00
N ARG A 25 53.61 -53.98 99.01
CA ARG A 25 53.06 -54.72 97.86
C ARG A 25 51.64 -54.26 97.52
N GLU A 26 50.88 -53.84 98.54
CA GLU A 26 49.53 -53.29 98.41
C GLU A 26 49.50 -51.92 97.72
N GLU A 27 50.41 -51.00 98.06
CA GLU A 27 50.53 -49.70 97.37
C GLU A 27 50.96 -49.87 95.90
N PHE A 28 51.87 -50.81 95.63
CA PHE A 28 52.27 -51.14 94.26
C PHE A 28 51.11 -51.74 93.44
N ASP A 29 50.34 -52.67 94.03
CA ASP A 29 49.16 -53.25 93.38
C ASP A 29 48.04 -52.21 93.17
N GLN A 30 47.86 -51.24 94.09
CA GLN A 30 46.94 -50.11 93.90
C GLN A 30 47.40 -49.17 92.78
N LEU A 31 48.69 -48.83 92.73
CA LEU A 31 49.27 -48.03 91.65
C LEU A 31 49.08 -48.75 90.31
N ARG A 32 49.42 -50.05 90.24
CA ARG A 32 49.24 -50.88 89.05
C ARG A 32 47.79 -50.88 88.57
N ARG A 33 46.82 -51.09 89.46
CA ARG A 33 45.38 -51.04 89.10
C ARG A 33 44.96 -49.66 88.60
N THR A 34 45.50 -48.59 89.18
CA THR A 34 45.21 -47.22 88.75
C THR A 34 45.77 -46.95 87.36
N VAL A 35 47.01 -47.39 87.10
CA VAL A 35 47.65 -47.31 85.79
C VAL A 35 46.90 -48.15 84.75
N GLU A 36 46.52 -49.39 85.06
CA GLU A 36 45.74 -50.25 84.16
C GLU A 36 44.37 -49.63 83.82
N LYS A 37 43.68 -49.06 84.81
CA LYS A 37 42.42 -48.32 84.57
C LYS A 37 42.65 -47.07 83.70
N GLY A 38 43.67 -46.29 83.98
CA GLY A 38 44.01 -45.10 83.19
C GLY A 38 44.39 -45.43 81.75
N LEU A 39 45.13 -46.52 81.53
CA LEU A 39 45.45 -47.04 80.20
C LEU A 39 44.21 -47.53 79.46
N ALA A 40 43.29 -48.23 80.14
CA ALA A 40 42.03 -48.66 79.54
C ALA A 40 41.13 -47.48 79.14
N GLU A 41 41.04 -46.44 79.99
CA GLU A 41 40.28 -45.23 79.67
C GLU A 41 40.94 -44.44 78.53
N LEU A 42 42.27 -44.35 78.51
CA LEU A 42 43.01 -43.72 77.41
C LEU A 42 42.79 -44.46 76.09
N ALA A 43 42.87 -45.80 76.10
CA ALA A 43 42.61 -46.63 74.93
C ALA A 43 41.20 -46.37 74.38
N LYS A 44 40.20 -46.32 75.26
CA LYS A 44 38.83 -45.99 74.87
C LYS A 44 38.71 -44.60 74.24
N ARG A 45 39.37 -43.58 74.81
CA ARG A 45 39.38 -42.22 74.23
C ARG A 45 40.08 -42.18 72.87
N VAL A 46 41.14 -42.96 72.68
CA VAL A 46 41.83 -43.10 71.39
C VAL A 46 40.91 -43.75 70.35
N ASP A 47 40.17 -44.80 70.72
CA ASP A 47 39.19 -45.44 69.83
C ASP A 47 38.06 -44.47 69.44
N GLU A 48 37.53 -43.70 70.40
CA GLU A 48 36.51 -42.67 70.15
C GLU A 48 37.02 -41.57 69.22
N LEU A 49 38.27 -41.11 69.41
CA LEU A 49 38.92 -40.13 68.54
C LEU A 49 39.14 -40.69 67.13
N ALA A 50 39.58 -41.94 67.00
CA ALA A 50 39.77 -42.59 65.70
C ALA A 50 38.44 -42.72 64.95
N ALA A 51 37.36 -43.09 65.64
CA ALA A 51 36.02 -43.13 65.06
C ALA A 51 35.51 -41.74 64.62
N ALA A 52 35.73 -40.71 65.45
CA ALA A 52 35.38 -39.33 65.12
C ALA A 52 36.18 -38.79 63.92
N GLN A 53 37.47 -39.14 63.83
CA GLN A 53 38.33 -38.78 62.71
C GLN A 53 37.85 -39.46 61.42
N ALA A 54 37.57 -40.76 61.44
CA ALA A 54 37.02 -41.48 60.29
C ALA A 54 35.67 -40.91 59.82
N ALA A 55 34.80 -40.51 60.74
CA ALA A 55 33.54 -39.84 60.40
C ALA A 55 33.77 -38.46 59.75
N THR A 56 34.80 -37.72 60.21
CA THR A 56 35.17 -36.41 59.66
C THR A 56 35.76 -36.55 58.25
N GLU A 57 36.63 -37.53 58.03
CA GLU A 57 37.20 -37.84 56.70
C GLU A 57 36.10 -38.18 55.68
N ARG A 58 35.11 -38.98 56.07
CA ARG A 58 33.93 -39.28 55.22
C ARG A 58 33.15 -38.02 54.85
N ARG A 59 32.90 -37.12 55.81
CA ARG A 59 32.20 -35.84 55.56
C ARG A 59 33.02 -34.93 54.63
N LEU A 60 34.35 -34.92 54.77
CA LEU A 60 35.23 -34.16 53.88
C LEU A 60 35.20 -34.72 52.46
N GLU A 61 35.16 -36.04 52.28
CA GLU A 61 35.06 -36.67 50.97
C GLU A 61 33.70 -36.37 50.30
N GLU A 62 32.61 -36.40 51.05
CA GLU A 62 31.29 -35.97 50.56
C GLU A 62 31.26 -34.48 50.19
N LEU A 63 31.88 -33.63 50.99
CA LEU A 63 31.98 -32.20 50.70
C LEU A 63 32.80 -31.95 49.44
N ALA A 64 33.93 -32.63 49.26
CA ALA A 64 34.76 -32.54 48.06
C ALA A 64 33.94 -32.91 46.81
N LYS A 65 33.18 -34.01 46.86
CA LYS A 65 32.28 -34.41 45.76
C LYS A 65 31.22 -33.35 45.45
N ARG A 66 30.64 -32.71 46.48
CA ARG A 66 29.67 -31.62 46.27
C ARG A 66 30.32 -30.37 45.66
N VAL A 67 31.54 -30.04 46.07
CA VAL A 67 32.30 -28.92 45.48
C VAL A 67 32.58 -29.18 44.00
N ASP A 68 33.01 -30.40 43.64
CA ASP A 68 33.24 -30.78 42.24
C ASP A 68 31.96 -30.69 41.40
N GLN A 69 30.82 -31.14 41.95
CA GLN A 69 29.52 -31.01 41.29
C GLN A 69 29.10 -29.55 41.08
N LEU A 70 29.32 -28.69 42.08
CA LEU A 70 29.04 -27.26 41.97
C LEU A 70 29.93 -26.58 40.94
N ALA A 71 31.23 -26.90 40.90
CA ALA A 71 32.16 -26.38 39.91
C ALA A 71 31.74 -26.77 38.48
N ALA A 72 31.32 -28.03 38.28
CA ALA A 72 30.80 -28.50 37.00
C ALA A 72 29.50 -27.78 36.60
N ALA A 73 28.57 -27.59 37.54
CA ALA A 73 27.32 -26.86 37.30
C ALA A 73 27.57 -25.37 36.98
N GLN A 74 28.54 -24.74 37.65
CA GLN A 74 28.96 -23.37 37.37
C GLN A 74 29.54 -23.25 35.96
N ALA A 75 30.46 -24.13 35.58
CA ALA A 75 31.05 -24.14 34.23
C ALA A 75 29.98 -24.35 33.13
N ALA A 76 28.98 -25.20 33.38
CA ALA A 76 27.85 -25.38 32.45
C ALA A 76 26.98 -24.11 32.34
N THR A 77 26.81 -23.38 33.44
CA THR A 77 26.06 -22.12 33.47
C THR A 77 26.80 -21.01 32.72
N GLU A 78 28.12 -20.90 32.92
CA GLU A 78 28.97 -19.93 32.20
C GLU A 78 28.90 -20.15 30.69
N ARG A 79 28.96 -21.40 30.22
CA ARG A 79 28.79 -21.72 28.80
C ARG A 79 27.44 -21.29 28.24
N ARG A 80 26.35 -21.52 28.99
CA ARG A 80 25.00 -21.08 28.59
C ARG A 80 24.89 -19.55 28.53
N LEU A 81 25.54 -18.84 29.44
CA LEU A 81 25.58 -17.37 29.42
C LEU A 81 26.35 -16.86 28.20
N GLU A 82 27.46 -17.50 27.83
CA GLU A 82 28.21 -17.13 26.62
C GLU A 82 27.40 -17.37 25.34
N GLU A 83 26.68 -18.49 25.26
CA GLU A 83 25.75 -18.75 24.14
C GLU A 83 24.60 -17.73 24.10
N LEU A 84 24.05 -17.36 25.25
CA LEU A 84 23.01 -16.35 25.34
C LEU A 84 23.51 -14.98 24.89
N ALA A 85 24.71 -14.58 25.31
CA ALA A 85 25.34 -13.33 24.88
C ALA A 85 25.49 -13.29 23.34
N LYS A 86 25.98 -14.38 22.73
CA LYS A 86 26.08 -14.50 21.26
C LYS A 86 24.72 -14.36 20.57
N ARG A 87 23.66 -14.95 21.13
CA ARG A 87 22.29 -14.81 20.59
C ARG A 87 21.76 -13.37 20.71
N VAL A 88 22.06 -12.69 21.81
CA VAL A 88 21.69 -11.28 22.00
C VAL A 88 22.40 -10.39 20.97
N ASP A 89 23.69 -10.61 20.73
CA ASP A 89 24.45 -9.87 19.72
C ASP A 89 23.88 -10.09 18.30
N GLN A 90 23.52 -11.34 17.97
CA GLN A 90 22.88 -11.66 16.69
C GLN A 90 21.52 -10.98 16.53
N LEU A 91 20.71 -10.94 17.60
CA LEU A 91 19.41 -10.27 17.58
C LEU A 91 19.57 -8.75 17.43
N ALA A 92 20.53 -8.13 18.12
CA ALA A 92 20.83 -6.71 17.98
C ALA A 92 21.25 -6.37 16.54
N ALA A 93 22.09 -7.20 15.92
CA ALA A 93 22.49 -7.02 14.52
C ALA A 93 21.31 -7.17 13.55
N ALA A 94 20.45 -8.16 13.76
CA ALA A 94 19.24 -8.37 12.95
C ALA A 94 18.25 -7.21 13.09
N GLN A 95 18.10 -6.66 14.30
CA GLN A 95 17.27 -5.49 14.56
C GLN A 95 17.81 -4.26 13.82
N ALA A 96 19.11 -3.98 13.93
CA ALA A 96 19.73 -2.85 13.22
C ALA A 96 19.60 -2.97 11.69
N ALA A 97 19.71 -4.19 11.14
CA ALA A 97 19.47 -4.42 9.71
C ALA A 97 18.00 -4.17 9.31
N THR A 98 17.06 -4.50 10.20
CA THR A 98 15.62 -4.26 9.98
C THR A 98 15.30 -2.77 10.02
N GLU A 99 15.85 -2.03 10.99
CA GLU A 99 15.70 -0.57 11.10
C GLU A 99 16.20 0.14 9.84
N ARG A 100 17.37 -0.24 9.31
CA ARG A 100 17.88 0.30 8.04
C ARG A 100 16.94 0.05 6.85
N ARG A 101 16.37 -1.16 6.76
CA ARG A 101 15.40 -1.48 5.69
C ARG A 101 14.12 -0.65 5.82
N LEU A 102 13.67 -0.37 7.05
CA LEU A 102 12.51 0.49 7.29
C LEU A 102 12.79 1.94 6.88
N GLU A 103 13.98 2.47 7.18
CA GLU A 103 14.38 3.81 6.71
C GLU A 103 14.43 3.90 5.18
N GLU A 104 14.99 2.89 4.51
CA GLU A 104 14.99 2.82 3.04
C GLU A 104 13.56 2.74 2.47
N LEU A 105 12.69 1.96 3.10
CA LEU A 105 11.29 1.85 2.68
C LEU A 105 10.55 3.18 2.86
N ALA A 106 10.77 3.88 3.97
CA ALA A 106 10.18 5.20 4.22
C ALA A 106 10.57 6.20 3.13
N LYS A 107 11.86 6.25 2.76
CA LYS A 107 12.34 7.10 1.65
C LYS A 107 11.66 6.77 0.32
N ARG A 108 11.52 5.48 -0.01
CA ARG A 108 10.82 5.04 -1.23
C ARG A 108 9.35 5.44 -1.24
N VAL A 109 8.68 5.39 -0.08
CA VAL A 109 7.29 5.85 0.05
C VAL A 109 7.19 7.35 -0.20
N ASP A 110 8.10 8.16 0.35
CA ASP A 110 8.13 9.61 0.11
C ASP A 110 8.37 9.94 -1.37
N GLU A 111 9.31 9.23 -2.02
CA GLU A 111 9.58 9.37 -3.46
C GLU A 111 8.36 9.01 -4.32
N LEU A 112 7.66 7.92 -3.98
CA LEU A 112 6.43 7.52 -4.68
C LEU A 112 5.30 8.53 -4.49
N ALA A 113 5.12 9.07 -3.28
CA ALA A 113 4.14 10.11 -3.02
C ALA A 113 4.41 11.38 -3.83
N ALA A 114 5.68 11.79 -3.94
CA ALA A 114 6.07 12.93 -4.77
C ALA A 114 5.83 12.68 -6.27
N ALA A 115 6.18 11.49 -6.77
CA ALA A 115 5.94 11.10 -8.17
C ALA A 115 4.43 11.04 -8.50
N GLN A 116 3.61 10.52 -7.58
CA GLN A 116 2.16 10.51 -7.71
C GLN A 116 1.59 11.93 -7.78
N ALA A 117 2.03 12.83 -6.90
CA ALA A 117 1.60 14.23 -6.91
C ALA A 117 1.99 14.94 -8.22
N ALA A 118 3.19 14.67 -8.75
CA ALA A 118 3.61 15.21 -10.04
C ALA A 118 2.74 14.68 -11.19
N THR A 119 2.42 13.38 -11.19
CA THR A 119 1.56 12.75 -12.18
C THR A 119 0.15 13.33 -12.15
N GLN A 120 -0.43 13.51 -10.95
CA GLN A 120 -1.75 14.10 -10.78
C GLN A 120 -1.84 15.51 -11.41
N ARG A 121 -0.81 16.35 -11.20
CA ARG A 121 -0.74 17.68 -11.83
C ARG A 121 -0.65 17.61 -13.36
N GLN A 122 0.03 16.60 -13.92
CA GLN A 122 0.09 16.41 -15.37
C GLN A 122 -1.26 15.98 -15.94
N VAL A 123 -1.99 15.10 -15.24
CA VAL A 123 -3.33 14.66 -15.63
C VAL A 123 -4.32 15.84 -15.61
N GLU A 124 -4.27 16.69 -14.58
CA GLU A 124 -5.11 17.90 -14.51
C GLU A 124 -4.84 18.87 -15.67
N LYS A 125 -3.56 19.08 -16.02
CA LYS A 125 -3.19 19.90 -17.19
C LYS A 125 -3.69 19.29 -18.49
N LEU A 126 -3.60 17.96 -18.63
CA LEU A 126 -4.09 17.27 -19.82
C LEU A 126 -5.61 17.38 -19.93
N ALA A 127 -6.35 17.20 -18.84
CA ALA A 127 -7.80 17.36 -18.81
C ALA A 127 -8.21 18.77 -19.25
N ALA A 128 -7.57 19.80 -18.70
CA ALA A 128 -7.82 21.19 -19.10
C ALA A 128 -7.51 21.44 -20.59
N ALA A 129 -6.42 20.85 -21.11
CA ALA A 129 -6.08 20.97 -22.52
C ALA A 129 -7.10 20.28 -23.44
N VAL A 130 -7.62 19.11 -23.04
CA VAL A 130 -8.68 18.40 -23.77
C VAL A 130 -9.97 19.20 -23.77
N ASP A 131 -10.35 19.81 -22.66
CA ASP A 131 -11.53 20.68 -22.59
C ASP A 131 -11.40 21.92 -23.47
N ALA A 132 -10.23 22.55 -23.47
CA ALA A 132 -9.95 23.68 -24.34
C ALA A 132 -10.04 23.28 -25.83
N LEU A 133 -9.49 22.12 -26.19
CA LEU A 133 -9.56 21.58 -27.54
C LEU A 133 -11.01 21.29 -27.95
N ARG A 134 -11.82 20.70 -27.07
CA ARG A 134 -13.24 20.43 -27.31
C ARG A 134 -14.00 21.71 -27.68
N ILE A 135 -13.76 22.80 -26.93
CA ILE A 135 -14.37 24.10 -27.20
C ILE A 135 -13.91 24.66 -28.55
N GLN A 136 -12.61 24.59 -28.86
CA GLN A 136 -12.06 25.09 -30.12
C GLN A 136 -12.62 24.33 -31.33
N VAL A 137 -12.73 23.00 -31.24
CA VAL A 137 -13.33 22.15 -32.28
C VAL A 137 -14.83 22.46 -32.43
N GLY A 138 -15.55 22.73 -31.34
CA GLY A 138 -16.93 23.20 -31.39
C GLY A 138 -17.08 24.50 -32.20
N ARG A 139 -16.30 25.53 -31.87
CA ARG A 139 -16.31 26.82 -32.59
C ARG A 139 -15.90 26.68 -34.05
N LEU A 140 -14.94 25.79 -34.35
CA LEU A 140 -14.55 25.51 -35.73
C LEU A 140 -15.72 24.88 -36.50
N SER A 141 -16.45 23.95 -35.87
CA SER A 141 -17.60 23.29 -36.48
C SER A 141 -18.74 24.29 -36.77
N GLU A 142 -19.00 25.22 -35.85
CA GLU A 142 -19.93 26.34 -36.06
C GLU A 142 -19.49 27.22 -37.23
N THR A 143 -18.20 27.59 -37.28
CA THR A 143 -17.64 28.40 -38.38
C THR A 143 -17.82 27.72 -39.74
N VAL A 144 -17.58 26.40 -39.82
CA VAL A 144 -17.82 25.63 -41.05
C VAL A 144 -19.31 25.63 -41.42
N GLY A 145 -20.22 25.57 -40.44
CA GLY A 145 -21.66 25.72 -40.66
C GLY A 145 -22.02 27.07 -41.28
N PHE A 146 -21.62 28.18 -40.65
CA PHE A 146 -21.89 29.53 -41.16
C PHE A 146 -21.32 29.76 -42.56
N THR A 147 -20.07 29.35 -42.81
CA THR A 147 -19.47 29.51 -44.14
C THR A 147 -20.20 28.71 -45.23
N LEU A 148 -20.77 27.55 -44.89
CA LEU A 148 -21.57 26.77 -45.83
C LEU A 148 -22.94 27.41 -46.06
N GLU A 149 -23.56 28.02 -45.04
CA GLU A 149 -24.79 28.78 -45.19
C GLU A 149 -24.60 30.00 -46.07
N ASP A 150 -23.53 30.77 -45.87
CA ASP A 150 -23.22 31.94 -46.70
C ASP A 150 -23.00 31.51 -48.15
N LEU A 151 -22.29 30.40 -48.38
CA LEU A 151 -22.14 29.82 -49.70
C LEU A 151 -23.49 29.38 -50.30
N ALA A 152 -24.40 28.87 -49.48
CA ALA A 152 -25.74 28.49 -49.92
C ALA A 152 -26.56 29.73 -50.34
N LYS A 153 -26.52 30.79 -49.54
CA LYS A 153 -27.19 32.07 -49.83
C LYS A 153 -26.66 32.71 -51.11
N ASP A 154 -25.37 32.58 -51.38
CA ASP A 154 -24.75 33.10 -52.61
C ASP A 154 -25.11 32.26 -53.85
N LEU A 155 -25.08 30.93 -53.74
CA LEU A 155 -25.20 30.05 -54.91
C LEU A 155 -26.65 29.66 -55.24
N LEU A 156 -27.51 29.46 -54.24
CA LEU A 156 -28.86 28.95 -54.47
C LEU A 156 -29.76 29.89 -55.27
N PRO A 157 -29.72 31.22 -55.15
CA PRO A 157 -30.54 32.11 -55.98
C PRO A 157 -30.31 31.91 -57.49
N TYR A 158 -29.05 31.75 -57.90
CA TYR A 158 -28.69 31.47 -59.29
C TYR A 158 -29.17 30.08 -59.73
N TRP A 159 -28.95 29.07 -58.88
CA TRP A 159 -29.41 27.71 -59.16
C TRP A 159 -30.94 27.65 -59.26
N LEU A 160 -31.67 28.26 -58.34
CA LEU A 160 -33.14 28.35 -58.34
C LEU A 160 -33.67 28.98 -59.63
N ARG A 161 -33.09 30.09 -60.08
CA ARG A 161 -33.47 30.75 -61.33
C ARG A 161 -33.18 29.86 -62.54
N GLY A 162 -31.98 29.29 -62.63
CA GLY A 162 -31.56 28.51 -63.79
C GLY A 162 -32.22 27.13 -63.92
N ARG A 163 -32.44 26.43 -62.80
CA ARG A 163 -32.98 25.06 -62.78
C ARG A 163 -34.48 24.99 -62.60
N LEU A 164 -35.05 25.89 -61.78
CA LEU A 164 -36.46 25.84 -61.39
C LEU A 164 -37.25 27.05 -61.90
N GLY A 165 -36.61 28.08 -62.45
CA GLY A 165 -37.28 29.30 -62.89
C GLY A 165 -37.79 30.16 -61.73
N VAL A 166 -37.28 29.95 -60.52
CA VAL A 166 -37.72 30.65 -59.32
C VAL A 166 -36.80 31.83 -59.05
N GLU A 167 -37.35 33.03 -59.02
CA GLU A 167 -36.63 34.22 -58.64
C GLU A 167 -36.81 34.50 -57.14
N VAL A 168 -35.69 34.54 -56.41
CA VAL A 168 -35.64 34.95 -55.00
C VAL A 168 -34.71 36.16 -54.87
N GLU A 169 -35.04 37.07 -53.95
CA GLU A 169 -34.24 38.28 -53.71
C GLU A 169 -33.03 37.98 -52.81
N SER A 170 -33.26 37.43 -51.62
CA SER A 170 -32.23 37.03 -50.66
C SER A 170 -32.72 35.88 -49.79
N LEU A 171 -31.88 34.87 -49.57
CA LEU A 171 -32.12 33.79 -48.61
C LEU A 171 -31.56 34.18 -47.25
N GLU A 172 -32.39 34.11 -46.22
CA GLU A 172 -32.01 34.50 -44.86
C GLU A 172 -32.34 33.40 -43.87
N ARG A 173 -31.57 33.34 -42.79
CA ARG A 173 -31.86 32.47 -41.66
C ARG A 173 -33.07 33.04 -40.91
N LYS A 174 -34.06 32.21 -40.62
CA LYS A 174 -35.31 32.66 -39.99
C LYS A 174 -35.83 31.68 -38.94
N ILE A 175 -36.14 32.19 -37.76
CA ILE A 175 -36.88 31.46 -36.73
C ILE A 175 -38.38 31.60 -37.01
N ILE A 176 -39.08 30.47 -37.08
CA ILE A 176 -40.51 30.40 -37.33
C ILE A 176 -41.19 29.50 -36.31
N GLU A 177 -42.45 29.79 -35.99
CA GLU A 177 -43.25 28.95 -35.08
C GLU A 177 -44.09 27.95 -35.90
N LEU A 178 -43.78 26.66 -35.73
CA LEU A 178 -44.45 25.53 -36.36
C LEU A 178 -44.95 24.57 -35.29
N GLU A 179 -46.24 24.24 -35.31
CA GLU A 179 -46.86 23.29 -34.38
C GLU A 179 -46.64 23.59 -32.88
N GLY A 180 -46.39 24.87 -32.53
CA GLY A 180 -46.13 25.31 -31.16
C GLY A 180 -44.65 25.20 -30.72
N GLU A 181 -43.75 24.87 -31.65
CA GLU A 181 -42.30 24.86 -31.44
C GLU A 181 -41.62 25.95 -32.30
N GLU A 182 -40.60 26.59 -31.72
CA GLU A 182 -39.72 27.48 -32.48
C GLU A 182 -38.73 26.64 -33.30
N VAL A 183 -38.81 26.75 -34.63
CA VAL A 183 -37.95 26.05 -35.57
C VAL A 183 -37.10 27.06 -36.32
N GLU A 184 -35.78 26.90 -36.26
CA GLU A 184 -34.83 27.67 -37.04
C GLU A 184 -34.67 27.04 -38.43
N VAL A 185 -34.86 27.84 -39.47
CA VAL A 185 -34.66 27.45 -40.87
C VAL A 185 -33.45 28.19 -41.41
N ASP A 186 -32.43 27.44 -41.83
CA ASP A 186 -31.14 27.99 -42.27
C ASP A 186 -31.28 28.94 -43.46
N LEU A 187 -32.21 28.62 -44.37
CA LEU A 187 -32.50 29.39 -45.57
C LEU A 187 -34.00 29.60 -45.72
N TYR A 188 -34.44 30.85 -45.82
CA TYR A 188 -35.84 31.21 -45.98
C TYR A 188 -35.95 32.42 -46.93
N ALA A 189 -36.75 32.31 -47.98
CA ALA A 189 -37.06 33.42 -48.87
C ALA A 189 -38.41 33.28 -49.54
N TRP A 190 -39.09 34.41 -49.74
CA TRP A 190 -40.17 34.47 -50.71
C TRP A 190 -39.60 34.59 -52.13
N GLY A 191 -40.20 33.85 -53.06
CA GLY A 191 -39.84 33.89 -54.46
C GLY A 191 -41.04 33.92 -55.38
N VAL A 192 -40.74 34.05 -56.67
CA VAL A 192 -41.74 34.09 -57.73
C VAL A 192 -41.39 33.05 -58.80
N LEU A 193 -42.37 32.23 -59.17
CA LEU A 193 -42.30 31.27 -60.28
C LEU A 193 -43.34 31.68 -61.33
N GLY A 194 -42.90 32.38 -62.37
CA GLY A 194 -43.81 33.04 -63.33
C GLY A 194 -44.63 34.14 -62.63
N ASP A 195 -45.93 33.95 -62.47
CA ASP A 195 -46.82 34.86 -61.72
C ASP A 195 -47.19 34.34 -60.32
N LYS A 196 -46.68 33.17 -59.92
CA LYS A 196 -47.05 32.52 -58.65
C LYS A 196 -46.03 32.84 -57.56
N LYS A 197 -46.53 33.24 -56.39
CA LYS A 197 -45.72 33.40 -55.19
C LYS A 197 -45.40 32.03 -54.60
N VAL A 198 -44.13 31.75 -54.38
CA VAL A 198 -43.61 30.51 -53.78
C VAL A 198 -42.76 30.83 -52.56
N LEU A 199 -42.67 29.89 -51.62
CA LEU A 199 -41.78 30.02 -50.46
C LEU A 199 -40.64 29.01 -50.58
N VAL A 200 -39.41 29.50 -50.57
CA VAL A 200 -38.21 28.67 -50.55
C VAL A 200 -37.75 28.51 -49.11
N VAL A 201 -37.58 27.27 -48.68
CA VAL A 201 -37.01 26.91 -47.39
C VAL A 201 -35.88 25.91 -47.57
N GLY A 202 -34.83 26.02 -46.77
CA GLY A 202 -33.73 25.07 -46.85
C GLY A 202 -32.97 24.82 -45.56
N GLU A 203 -32.37 23.64 -45.52
CA GLU A 203 -31.47 23.16 -44.47
C GLU A 203 -30.06 22.98 -45.05
N VAL A 204 -29.06 23.43 -44.30
CA VAL A 204 -27.67 23.48 -44.71
C VAL A 204 -26.84 22.55 -43.83
N LYS A 205 -26.24 21.53 -44.43
CA LYS A 205 -25.38 20.58 -43.72
C LYS A 205 -24.13 20.25 -44.51
N SER A 206 -23.00 20.15 -43.82
CA SER A 206 -21.71 19.75 -44.43
C SER A 206 -21.84 18.45 -45.22
N ARG A 207 -22.62 17.50 -44.71
CA ARG A 207 -23.01 16.28 -45.42
C ARG A 207 -24.47 15.96 -45.14
N ILE A 208 -25.20 15.57 -46.18
CA ILE A 208 -26.63 15.27 -46.11
C ILE A 208 -26.85 13.77 -46.30
N TYR A 209 -27.57 13.17 -45.35
CA TYR A 209 -28.03 11.79 -45.36
C TYR A 209 -29.57 11.71 -45.48
N GLU A 210 -30.07 10.50 -45.67
CA GLU A 210 -31.50 10.23 -45.83
C GLU A 210 -32.33 10.68 -44.61
N ASP A 211 -31.80 10.48 -43.40
CA ASP A 211 -32.45 10.90 -42.17
C ASP A 211 -32.55 12.43 -42.06
N ASP A 212 -31.56 13.17 -42.57
CA ASP A 212 -31.60 14.64 -42.62
C ASP A 212 -32.75 15.12 -43.51
N VAL A 213 -32.91 14.49 -44.68
CA VAL A 213 -34.02 14.78 -45.61
C VAL A 213 -35.37 14.52 -44.94
N ASN A 214 -35.51 13.38 -44.26
CA ASN A 214 -36.75 13.03 -43.56
C ASN A 214 -37.03 14.00 -42.40
N ALA A 215 -36.01 14.37 -41.64
CA ALA A 215 -36.13 15.30 -40.53
C ALA A 215 -36.56 16.69 -41.02
N PHE A 216 -35.88 17.22 -42.06
CA PHE A 216 -36.22 18.50 -42.66
C PHE A 216 -37.67 18.54 -43.15
N TYR A 217 -38.08 17.51 -43.90
CA TYR A 217 -39.42 17.43 -44.45
C TYR A 217 -40.49 17.43 -43.35
N ARG A 218 -40.33 16.57 -42.34
CA ARG A 218 -41.32 16.42 -41.27
C ARG A 218 -41.40 17.65 -40.36
N LYS A 219 -40.26 18.27 -40.06
CA LYS A 219 -40.21 19.40 -39.12
C LYS A 219 -40.55 20.74 -39.77
N VAL A 220 -40.19 20.93 -41.04
CA VAL A 220 -40.27 22.24 -41.69
C VAL A 220 -41.24 22.20 -42.86
N VAL A 221 -40.98 21.37 -43.86
CA VAL A 221 -41.68 21.45 -45.16
C VAL A 221 -43.14 21.03 -45.07
N ALA A 222 -43.45 19.90 -44.43
CA ALA A 222 -44.81 19.41 -44.27
C ALA A 222 -45.70 20.37 -43.43
N PRO A 223 -45.26 20.82 -42.22
CA PRO A 223 -46.04 21.78 -41.43
C PRO A 223 -46.24 23.12 -42.15
N LEU A 224 -45.22 23.64 -42.83
CA LEU A 224 -45.36 24.86 -43.63
C LEU A 224 -46.33 24.68 -44.78
N SER A 225 -46.27 23.55 -45.50
CA SER A 225 -47.18 23.28 -46.62
C SER A 225 -48.64 23.15 -46.16
N ALA A 226 -48.88 22.63 -44.95
CA ALA A 226 -50.22 22.54 -44.37
C ALA A 226 -50.77 23.90 -43.92
N LYS A 227 -49.90 24.78 -43.40
CA LYS A 227 -50.28 26.11 -42.87
C LYS A 227 -50.35 27.19 -43.95
N MET A 228 -49.51 27.07 -44.98
CA MET A 228 -49.31 28.09 -46.01
C MET A 228 -50.03 27.67 -47.29
N GLY A 229 -50.95 28.50 -47.79
CA GLY A 229 -51.63 28.29 -49.08
C GLY A 229 -50.75 28.59 -50.30
N VAL A 230 -49.43 28.43 -50.20
CA VAL A 230 -48.44 28.70 -51.25
C VAL A 230 -47.57 27.47 -51.47
N GLU A 231 -47.01 27.35 -52.67
CA GLU A 231 -46.08 26.27 -52.98
C GLU A 231 -44.77 26.43 -52.19
N ILE A 232 -44.36 25.36 -51.52
CA ILE A 232 -43.14 25.30 -50.70
C ILE A 232 -42.06 24.54 -51.45
N ILE A 233 -40.93 25.19 -51.72
CA ILE A 233 -39.75 24.58 -52.35
C ILE A 233 -38.74 24.27 -51.26
N GLY A 234 -38.62 22.99 -50.91
CA GLY A 234 -37.66 22.50 -49.92
C GLY A 234 -36.29 22.21 -50.54
N ILE A 235 -35.22 22.77 -49.97
CA ILE A 235 -33.84 22.59 -50.44
C ILE A 235 -32.95 22.07 -49.31
N LEU A 236 -32.18 21.01 -49.57
CA LEU A 236 -31.07 20.62 -48.71
C LEU A 236 -29.76 20.95 -49.41
N PHE A 237 -28.93 21.78 -48.79
CA PHE A 237 -27.66 22.24 -49.37
C PHE A 237 -26.46 21.74 -48.57
N GLY A 238 -25.43 21.22 -49.25
CA GLY A 238 -24.24 20.69 -48.58
C GLY A 238 -23.02 20.49 -49.46
N PHE A 239 -21.88 20.12 -48.85
CA PHE A 239 -20.69 19.75 -49.63
C PHE A 239 -20.80 18.35 -50.23
N ALA A 240 -21.45 17.43 -49.53
CA ALA A 240 -21.64 16.05 -49.96
C ALA A 240 -23.06 15.55 -49.66
N ILE A 241 -23.65 14.79 -50.58
CA ILE A 241 -25.01 14.26 -50.45
C ILE A 241 -24.95 12.77 -50.70
N HIS A 242 -25.48 11.99 -49.76
CA HIS A 242 -25.57 10.54 -49.91
C HIS A 242 -26.60 10.18 -51.01
N PRO A 243 -26.37 9.15 -51.86
CA PRO A 243 -27.29 8.80 -52.94
C PRO A 243 -28.73 8.52 -52.49
N ARG A 244 -28.89 7.91 -51.31
CA ARG A 244 -30.22 7.71 -50.70
C ARG A 244 -30.89 9.02 -50.32
N ALA A 245 -30.14 10.01 -49.85
CA ALA A 245 -30.68 11.34 -49.55
C ALA A 245 -31.16 12.04 -50.82
N GLU A 246 -30.40 11.96 -51.91
CA GLU A 246 -30.79 12.54 -53.21
C GLU A 246 -32.04 11.86 -53.79
N THR A 247 -32.18 10.54 -53.60
CA THR A 247 -33.38 9.78 -53.99
C THR A 247 -34.57 10.19 -53.13
N ARG A 248 -34.37 10.23 -51.81
CA ARG A 248 -35.41 10.57 -50.84
C ARG A 248 -35.93 11.99 -50.98
N ALA A 249 -35.04 12.95 -51.25
CA ALA A 249 -35.43 14.33 -51.49
C ALA A 249 -36.38 14.42 -52.70
N ARG A 250 -36.04 13.73 -53.80
CA ARG A 250 -36.89 13.67 -55.00
C ARG A 250 -38.26 13.04 -54.74
N GLU A 251 -38.32 11.95 -53.98
CA GLU A 251 -39.59 11.31 -53.60
C GLU A 251 -40.51 12.26 -52.82
N LEU A 252 -39.93 13.13 -52.00
CA LEU A 252 -40.65 14.09 -51.17
C LEU A 252 -40.87 15.45 -51.86
N GLY A 253 -40.53 15.59 -53.14
CA GLY A 253 -40.67 16.85 -53.89
C GLY A 253 -39.69 17.95 -53.46
N MET A 254 -38.57 17.57 -52.83
CA MET A 254 -37.50 18.49 -52.40
C MET A 254 -36.25 18.34 -53.27
N HIS A 255 -35.33 19.29 -53.14
CA HIS A 255 -34.09 19.35 -53.91
C HIS A 255 -32.86 19.20 -53.02
N ALA A 256 -32.02 18.21 -53.29
CA ALA A 256 -30.73 18.06 -52.64
C ALA A 256 -29.63 18.64 -53.56
N VAL A 257 -28.97 19.72 -53.15
CA VAL A 257 -28.05 20.51 -53.97
C VAL A 257 -26.67 20.55 -53.32
N THR A 258 -25.64 20.15 -54.08
CA THR A 258 -24.26 20.28 -53.59
C THR A 258 -23.68 21.65 -53.97
N ALA A 259 -22.84 22.22 -53.11
CA ALA A 259 -22.10 23.46 -53.39
C ALA A 259 -21.37 23.46 -54.75
N TYR A 260 -20.87 22.30 -55.19
CA TYR A 260 -20.19 22.15 -56.48
C TYR A 260 -21.14 22.18 -57.69
N LYS A 261 -22.37 21.68 -57.54
CA LYS A 261 -23.40 21.64 -58.60
C LYS A 261 -24.17 22.96 -58.72
N ALA A 262 -24.16 23.80 -57.68
CA ALA A 262 -24.83 25.10 -57.68
C ALA A 262 -24.02 26.22 -58.37
N ARG A 263 -22.77 25.93 -58.78
CA ARG A 263 -21.89 26.88 -59.50
C ARG A 263 -22.08 26.89 -61.02
N VAL A 264 -22.96 26.03 -61.55
CA VAL A 264 -23.13 25.77 -62.99
C VAL A 264 -24.51 26.21 -63.45
#